data_AF-A0A0G1YPF6-F1
#
_entry.id   AF-A0A0G1YPF6-F1
#
_cell.length_a   1.000
_cell.length_b   1.000
_cell.length_c   1.000
_cell.angle_alpha   90.00
_cell.angle_beta   90.00
_cell.angle_gamma   90.00
#
_symmetry.space_group_name_H-M   'P 1'
#
loop_
_entity.id
_entity.type
_entity.pdbx_description
1 polymer ?
#
loop_
_entity_poly.entity_id
_entity_poly.type
_entity_poly.pdbx_seq_one_letter_code
_entity_poly.pdbx_strand_id
1 'polypeptide(L)'
;MEVKMTVPHVLSAFAPETIGTKVIDPDRFLAILGGAIRGHDLSRDRVPGQHFIVLSEEAVNTVSCGVGRRTANPDDYVVRAHRGRVDAYLRRDLAAPAESLAVVVYTHDAYNADPQVAAEGRQVGDDVPHVIVAVLASAGPRPPLSPYRFVSNLAGGNREATLWSADEIRAMAQEIVEYDQGWCVVAD
;
A
#
# COMPACT_ATOMS: atom_id res chain seq x y z
N MET A 1 16.29 9.72 -20.60
CA MET A 1 16.26 8.25 -20.43
C MET A 1 14.90 7.88 -19.86
N GLU A 2 14.13 7.08 -20.60
CA GLU A 2 12.80 6.61 -20.20
C GLU A 2 12.94 5.57 -19.08
N VAL A 3 12.19 5.71 -17.99
CA VAL A 3 12.23 4.73 -16.90
C VAL A 3 11.19 3.67 -17.26
N LYS A 4 11.65 2.49 -17.70
CA LYS A 4 10.77 1.34 -17.87
C LYS A 4 10.34 0.83 -16.50
N MET A 5 9.04 0.65 -16.32
CA MET A 5 8.46 0.14 -15.07
C MET A 5 7.46 -0.96 -15.40
N THR A 6 7.41 -1.96 -14.52
CA THR A 6 6.37 -3.00 -14.58
C THR A 6 5.56 -2.99 -13.28
N VAL A 7 4.25 -3.19 -13.44
CA VAL A 7 3.30 -3.41 -12.35
C VAL A 7 3.15 -4.93 -12.18
N PRO A 8 3.57 -5.52 -11.06
CA PRO A 8 3.41 -6.95 -10.83
C PRO A 8 1.92 -7.29 -10.66
N HIS A 9 1.52 -8.50 -11.04
CA HIS A 9 0.13 -8.97 -11.00
C HIS A 9 -0.57 -8.87 -9.63
N VAL A 10 0.18 -8.69 -8.54
CA VAL A 10 -0.37 -8.49 -7.19
C VAL A 10 -0.67 -7.05 -6.83
N LEU A 11 -0.16 -6.10 -7.58
CA LEU A 11 -0.48 -4.70 -7.36
C LEU A 11 -1.82 -4.40 -8.04
N SER A 12 -2.90 -4.57 -7.26
CA SER A 12 -4.27 -4.29 -7.72
C SER A 12 -4.55 -2.81 -8.00
N ALA A 13 -3.61 -1.91 -7.67
CA ALA A 13 -3.82 -0.47 -7.81
C ALA A 13 -4.09 -0.03 -9.26
N PHE A 14 -3.61 -0.77 -10.25
CA PHE A 14 -3.85 -0.51 -11.67
C PHE A 14 -4.94 -1.41 -12.28
N ALA A 15 -5.54 -2.29 -11.48
CA ALA A 15 -6.58 -3.20 -11.96
C ALA A 15 -7.93 -2.47 -12.11
N PRO A 16 -8.84 -2.97 -12.97
CA PRO A 16 -10.20 -2.44 -13.05
C PRO A 16 -10.98 -2.57 -11.73
N GLU A 17 -10.78 -3.68 -11.01
CA GLU A 17 -11.33 -3.93 -9.68
C GLU A 17 -10.20 -3.92 -8.65
N THR A 18 -10.30 -3.03 -7.67
CA THR A 18 -9.23 -2.74 -6.72
C THR A 18 -9.75 -2.69 -5.29
N ILE A 19 -9.02 -3.34 -4.38
CA ILE A 19 -9.12 -3.13 -2.93
C ILE A 19 -7.94 -2.24 -2.50
N GLY A 20 -8.21 -1.18 -1.75
CA GLY A 20 -7.21 -0.20 -1.35
C GLY A 20 -6.98 0.88 -2.42
N THR A 21 -5.78 1.45 -2.51
CA THR A 21 -5.48 2.55 -3.45
C THR A 21 -5.74 2.15 -4.90
N LYS A 22 -6.38 3.03 -5.69
CA LYS A 22 -6.57 2.83 -7.14
C LYS A 22 -5.95 3.98 -7.92
N VAL A 23 -5.18 3.68 -8.95
CA VAL A 23 -4.65 4.65 -9.90
C VAL A 23 -5.73 4.94 -10.95
N ILE A 24 -6.19 6.19 -11.01
CA ILE A 24 -7.30 6.62 -11.88
C ILE A 24 -6.82 7.35 -13.14
N ASP A 25 -5.58 7.84 -13.13
CA ASP A 25 -4.89 8.43 -14.29
C ASP A 25 -3.49 7.81 -14.42
N PRO A 26 -3.37 6.61 -15.02
CA PRO A 26 -2.13 5.85 -15.07
C PRO A 26 -1.00 6.57 -15.79
N ASP A 27 -1.29 7.23 -16.92
CA ASP A 27 -0.27 7.88 -17.74
C ASP A 27 0.37 9.04 -16.98
N ARG A 28 -0.46 9.90 -16.36
CA ARG A 28 0.05 11.00 -15.54
C ARG A 28 0.77 10.50 -14.29
N PHE A 29 0.22 9.49 -13.61
CA PHE A 29 0.85 8.86 -12.45
C PHE A 29 2.26 8.36 -12.79
N LEU A 30 2.40 7.58 -13.86
CA LEU A 30 3.68 6.98 -14.28
C LEU A 30 4.68 8.05 -14.75
N ALA A 31 4.21 9.11 -15.42
CA ALA A 31 5.06 10.23 -15.79
C ALA A 31 5.68 10.93 -14.57
N ILE A 32 4.86 11.22 -13.55
CA ILE A 32 5.32 11.86 -12.31
C ILE A 32 6.25 10.92 -11.53
N LEU A 33 5.86 9.65 -11.35
CA LEU A 33 6.68 8.65 -10.68
C LEU A 33 8.04 8.46 -11.38
N GLY A 34 8.06 8.46 -12.72
CA GLY A 34 9.29 8.35 -13.50
C GLY A 34 10.23 9.54 -13.30
N GLY A 35 9.69 10.75 -13.11
CA GLY A 35 10.47 11.90 -12.66
C GLY A 35 11.04 11.71 -11.26
N ALA A 36 10.20 11.26 -10.32
CA ALA A 36 10.57 11.07 -8.92
C ALA A 36 11.67 10.00 -8.73
N ILE A 37 11.59 8.87 -9.45
CA ILE A 37 12.62 7.81 -9.40
C ILE A 37 13.98 8.35 -9.85
N ARG A 38 14.04 9.14 -10.93
CA ARG A 38 15.33 9.71 -11.41
C ARG A 38 15.96 10.69 -10.43
N GLY A 39 15.14 11.36 -9.62
CA GLY A 39 15.58 12.34 -8.63
C GLY A 39 15.69 11.77 -7.20
N HIS A 40 15.43 10.47 -7.00
CA HIS A 40 15.37 9.88 -5.66
C HIS A 40 16.75 9.80 -5.01
N ASP A 41 16.82 10.20 -3.73
CA ASP A 41 18.02 10.16 -2.92
C ASP A 41 18.19 8.76 -2.29
N LEU A 42 18.99 7.92 -2.96
CA LEU A 42 19.27 6.53 -2.55
C LEU A 42 19.86 6.41 -1.13
N SER A 43 20.48 7.46 -0.60
CA SER A 43 21.09 7.42 0.75
C SER A 43 20.05 7.29 1.87
N ARG A 44 18.78 7.55 1.56
CA ARG A 44 17.65 7.49 2.50
C ARG A 44 16.96 6.14 2.52
N ASP A 45 17.34 5.24 1.63
CA ASP A 45 16.74 3.91 1.56
C ASP A 45 17.20 3.07 2.75
N ARG A 46 16.25 2.43 3.42
CA ARG A 46 16.53 1.50 4.52
C ARG A 46 17.16 0.20 4.03
N VAL A 47 16.80 -0.21 2.82
CA VAL A 47 17.28 -1.43 2.17
C VAL A 47 17.72 -1.06 0.76
N PRO A 48 18.97 -1.40 0.36
CA PRO A 48 19.44 -1.13 -0.99
C PRO A 48 18.48 -1.67 -2.06
N GLY A 49 18.13 -0.83 -3.02
CA GLY A 49 17.24 -1.18 -4.12
C GLY A 49 15.75 -1.23 -3.77
N GLN A 50 15.35 -0.88 -2.55
CA GLN A 50 13.95 -0.73 -2.16
C GLN A 50 13.65 0.74 -1.80
N HIS A 51 13.04 1.46 -2.74
CA HIS A 51 12.78 2.88 -2.63
C HIS A 51 11.39 3.14 -2.05
N PHE A 52 11.32 3.94 -0.99
CA PHE A 52 10.06 4.53 -0.51
C PHE A 52 10.00 5.99 -0.99
N ILE A 53 9.21 6.24 -2.02
CA ILE A 53 9.16 7.52 -2.71
C ILE A 53 7.85 8.22 -2.36
N VAL A 54 7.93 9.32 -1.61
CA VAL A 54 6.79 10.21 -1.38
C VAL A 54 6.62 11.09 -2.61
N LEU A 55 5.44 11.07 -3.22
CA LEU A 55 5.13 11.86 -4.41
C LEU A 55 4.56 13.23 -4.05
N SER A 56 4.62 14.16 -5.01
CA SER A 56 4.08 15.50 -4.87
C SER A 56 2.56 15.51 -4.76
N GLU A 57 2.01 16.62 -4.27
CA GLU A 57 0.56 16.86 -4.23
C GLU A 57 -0.10 16.73 -5.61
N GLU A 58 0.62 17.06 -6.69
CA GLU A 58 0.13 16.86 -8.05
C GLU A 58 -0.22 15.38 -8.34
N ALA A 59 0.62 14.45 -7.87
CA ALA A 59 0.41 13.02 -8.07
C ALA A 59 -0.81 12.51 -7.28
N VAL A 60 -1.18 13.16 -6.18
CA VAL A 60 -2.33 12.77 -5.35
C VAL A 60 -3.63 12.79 -6.16
N ASN A 61 -3.74 13.68 -7.15
CA ASN A 61 -4.92 13.77 -8.02
C ASN A 61 -5.02 12.66 -9.09
N THR A 62 -4.01 11.79 -9.17
CA THR A 62 -3.99 10.66 -10.11
C THR A 62 -4.46 9.34 -9.49
N VAL A 63 -4.89 9.39 -8.22
CA VAL A 63 -5.33 8.22 -7.46
C VAL A 63 -6.67 8.45 -6.75
N SER A 64 -7.43 7.38 -6.56
CA SER A 64 -8.47 7.26 -5.55
C SER A 64 -7.86 6.64 -4.29
N CYS A 65 -8.13 7.26 -3.14
CA CYS A 65 -7.60 6.83 -1.84
C CYS A 65 -7.96 5.37 -1.54
N GLY A 66 -7.11 4.70 -0.75
CA GLY A 66 -7.36 3.32 -0.32
C GLY A 66 -8.29 3.18 0.88
N VAL A 67 -8.71 4.28 1.49
CA VAL A 67 -9.58 4.30 2.67
C VAL A 67 -10.69 5.35 2.55
N GLY A 68 -11.78 5.13 3.28
CA GLY A 68 -12.86 6.09 3.49
C GLY A 68 -13.33 6.07 4.94
N ARG A 69 -14.20 7.03 5.31
CA ARG A 69 -14.81 7.06 6.64
C ARG A 69 -15.88 5.99 6.75
N ARG A 70 -15.88 5.24 7.85
CA ARG A 70 -16.96 4.28 8.12
C ARG A 70 -18.29 4.99 8.25
N THR A 71 -19.33 4.31 7.81
CA THR A 71 -20.71 4.72 7.99
C THR A 71 -21.48 3.62 8.72
N ALA A 72 -22.64 3.97 9.26
CA ALA A 72 -23.56 3.00 9.87
C ALA A 72 -24.47 2.30 8.84
N ASN A 73 -24.43 2.71 7.57
CA ASN A 73 -25.30 2.17 6.52
C ASN A 73 -24.66 0.93 5.89
N PRO A 74 -25.28 -0.26 5.98
CA PRO A 74 -24.73 -1.48 5.38
C PRO A 74 -24.57 -1.42 3.86
N ASP A 75 -25.40 -0.65 3.16
CA ASP A 75 -25.37 -0.52 1.69
C ASP A 75 -24.12 0.21 1.16
N ASP A 76 -23.40 0.87 2.07
CA ASP A 76 -22.13 1.55 1.80
C ASP A 76 -20.97 0.56 1.73
N TYR A 77 -21.20 -0.73 1.99
CA TYR A 77 -20.17 -1.76 2.05
C TYR A 77 -20.37 -2.84 0.97
N VAL A 78 -19.24 -3.42 0.54
CA VAL A 78 -19.18 -4.57 -0.38
C VAL A 78 -18.32 -5.67 0.23
N VAL A 79 -18.73 -6.91 0.00
CA VAL A 79 -17.97 -8.09 0.43
C VAL A 79 -17.04 -8.53 -0.69
N ARG A 80 -15.75 -8.72 -0.39
CA ARG A 80 -14.76 -9.18 -1.37
C ARG A 80 -13.85 -10.24 -0.77
N ALA A 81 -13.40 -11.16 -1.63
CA ALA A 81 -12.35 -12.09 -1.31
C ALA A 81 -10.98 -11.45 -1.58
N HIS A 82 -10.14 -11.31 -0.57
CA HIS A 82 -8.77 -10.81 -0.69
C HIS A 82 -7.82 -11.66 0.14
N ARG A 83 -6.71 -12.12 -0.48
CA ARG A 83 -5.66 -12.90 0.20
C ARG A 83 -6.21 -14.10 0.99
N GLY A 84 -7.14 -14.84 0.38
CA GLY A 84 -7.73 -16.05 0.96
C GLY A 84 -8.78 -15.80 2.06
N ARG A 85 -9.22 -14.55 2.24
CA ARG A 85 -10.25 -14.17 3.22
C ARG A 85 -11.37 -13.41 2.56
N VAL A 86 -12.57 -13.51 3.13
CA VAL A 86 -13.74 -12.75 2.72
C VAL A 86 -13.99 -11.71 3.80
N ASP A 87 -13.89 -10.44 3.44
CA ASP A 87 -14.05 -9.31 4.35
C ASP A 87 -15.02 -8.27 3.75
N ALA A 88 -15.56 -7.41 4.61
CA ALA A 88 -16.37 -6.26 4.22
C ALA A 88 -15.49 -5.01 4.05
N TYR A 89 -15.66 -4.33 2.93
CA TYR A 89 -14.95 -3.12 2.54
C TYR A 89 -15.94 -2.01 2.26
N LEU A 90 -15.55 -0.76 2.44
CA LEU A 90 -16.37 0.37 2.04
C LEU A 90 -16.41 0.45 0.50
N ARG A 91 -17.51 0.88 -0.10
CA ARG A 91 -17.59 1.05 -1.56
C ARG A 91 -16.65 2.16 -2.03
N ARG A 92 -16.10 1.98 -3.24
CA ARG A 92 -15.10 2.89 -3.86
C ARG A 92 -15.57 4.34 -3.95
N ASP A 93 -16.85 4.58 -4.21
CA ASP A 93 -17.45 5.91 -4.29
C ASP A 93 -17.46 6.67 -2.96
N LEU A 94 -17.17 5.99 -1.85
CA LEU A 94 -17.01 6.56 -0.52
C LEU A 94 -15.53 6.68 -0.09
N ALA A 95 -14.59 6.53 -1.03
CA ALA A 95 -13.18 6.82 -0.76
C ALA A 95 -13.01 8.27 -0.32
N ALA A 96 -12.24 8.48 0.74
CA ALA A 96 -11.89 9.82 1.18
C ALA A 96 -10.97 10.51 0.15
N PRO A 97 -10.92 11.85 0.12
CA PRO A 97 -9.89 12.56 -0.62
C PRO A 97 -8.50 12.11 -0.15
N ALA A 98 -7.62 11.75 -1.08
CA ALA A 98 -6.25 11.41 -0.72
C ALA A 98 -5.52 12.69 -0.27
N GLU A 99 -4.77 12.59 0.83
CA GLU A 99 -3.99 13.70 1.40
C GLU A 99 -2.48 13.48 1.20
N SER A 100 -2.08 12.23 0.96
CA SER A 100 -0.70 11.84 0.75
C SER A 100 -0.61 10.63 -0.17
N LEU A 101 0.49 10.56 -0.91
CA LEU A 101 0.77 9.46 -1.83
C LEU A 101 2.25 9.06 -1.72
N ALA A 102 2.48 7.79 -1.44
CA ALA A 102 3.80 7.19 -1.51
C ALA A 102 3.78 5.94 -2.39
N VAL A 103 4.92 5.65 -3.00
CA VAL A 103 5.09 4.47 -3.86
C VAL A 103 6.32 3.72 -3.39
N VAL A 104 6.20 2.41 -3.29
CA VAL A 104 7.34 1.53 -3.06
C VAL A 104 7.78 0.98 -4.40
N VAL A 105 9.03 1.25 -4.77
CA VAL A 105 9.64 0.84 -6.04
C VAL A 105 10.88 0.03 -5.76
N TYR A 106 10.96 -1.17 -6.31
CA TYR A 106 12.15 -2.00 -6.23
C TYR A 106 12.97 -1.88 -7.51
N THR A 107 14.29 -1.97 -7.40
CA THR A 107 15.13 -2.29 -8.56
C THR A 107 14.91 -3.75 -8.99
N HIS A 108 15.25 -4.07 -10.23
CA HIS A 108 15.24 -5.44 -10.75
C HIS A 108 15.81 -6.47 -9.76
N ASP A 109 17.05 -6.24 -9.32
CA ASP A 109 17.79 -7.18 -8.49
C ASP A 109 17.15 -7.33 -7.11
N ALA A 110 16.71 -6.22 -6.51
CA ALA A 110 16.03 -6.24 -5.21
C ALA A 110 14.69 -6.99 -5.27
N TYR A 111 13.96 -6.84 -6.38
CA TYR A 111 12.70 -7.55 -6.60
C TYR A 111 12.89 -9.04 -6.80
N ASN A 112 13.82 -9.45 -7.66
CA ASN A 112 14.07 -10.86 -7.94
C ASN A 112 14.78 -11.58 -6.77
N ALA A 113 15.45 -10.85 -5.89
CA ALA A 113 16.02 -11.39 -4.64
C ALA A 113 15.00 -11.52 -3.50
N ASP A 114 13.79 -10.96 -3.63
CA ASP A 114 12.75 -11.06 -2.60
C ASP A 114 12.26 -12.52 -2.49
N PRO A 115 12.39 -13.18 -1.32
CA PRO A 115 11.98 -14.57 -1.14
C PRO A 115 10.49 -14.81 -1.42
N GLN A 116 9.64 -13.81 -1.17
CA GLN A 116 8.21 -13.90 -1.45
C GLN A 116 7.94 -13.88 -2.96
N VAL A 117 8.66 -13.04 -3.71
CA VAL A 117 8.58 -13.01 -5.19
C VAL A 117 9.01 -14.35 -5.79
N ALA A 118 10.09 -14.93 -5.27
CA ALA A 118 10.56 -16.24 -5.71
C ALA A 118 9.57 -17.37 -5.37
N ALA A 119 9.05 -17.40 -4.13
CA ALA A 119 8.09 -18.41 -3.68
C ALA A 119 6.78 -18.38 -4.48
N GLU A 120 6.36 -17.20 -4.94
CA GLU A 120 5.15 -17.00 -5.72
C GLU A 120 5.39 -17.13 -7.24
N GLY A 121 6.65 -17.35 -7.67
CA GLY A 121 7.03 -17.55 -9.07
C GLY A 121 6.85 -16.31 -9.95
N ARG A 122 7.12 -15.11 -9.41
CA ARG A 122 6.78 -13.82 -10.04
C ARG A 122 7.97 -12.98 -10.48
N GLN A 123 9.10 -13.62 -10.73
CA GLN A 123 10.31 -12.93 -11.17
C GLN A 123 10.05 -12.16 -12.47
N VAL A 124 10.72 -11.01 -12.62
CA VAL A 124 10.67 -10.21 -13.85
C VAL A 124 11.95 -10.41 -14.66
N GLY A 125 11.87 -10.20 -15.97
CA GLY A 125 13.02 -10.29 -16.86
C GLY A 125 13.99 -9.10 -16.72
N ASP A 126 15.21 -9.30 -17.22
CA ASP A 126 16.31 -8.32 -17.15
C ASP A 126 16.01 -6.98 -17.86
N ASP A 127 14.96 -6.92 -18.70
CA ASP A 127 14.53 -5.71 -19.40
C ASP A 127 13.67 -4.76 -18.54
N VAL A 128 13.36 -5.16 -17.30
CA VAL A 128 12.56 -4.41 -16.32
C VAL A 128 13.47 -3.84 -15.22
N PRO A 129 13.91 -2.57 -15.32
CA PRO A 129 14.86 -2.02 -14.36
C PRO A 129 14.21 -1.67 -13.00
N HIS A 130 12.91 -1.36 -12.99
CA HIS A 130 12.17 -0.99 -11.79
C HIS A 130 10.79 -1.68 -11.75
N VAL A 131 10.38 -2.09 -10.56
CA VAL A 131 9.09 -2.74 -10.31
C VAL A 131 8.32 -1.95 -9.24
N ILE A 132 7.08 -1.55 -9.55
CA ILE A 132 6.22 -0.86 -8.58
C ILE A 132 5.57 -1.92 -7.69
N VAL A 133 5.93 -1.98 -6.41
CA VAL A 133 5.42 -3.04 -5.52
C VAL A 133 4.24 -2.59 -4.66
N ALA A 134 4.09 -1.29 -4.41
CA ALA A 134 2.95 -0.74 -3.68
C ALA A 134 2.65 0.70 -4.07
N VAL A 135 1.36 1.06 -4.10
CA VAL A 135 0.87 2.45 -4.21
C VAL A 135 0.02 2.74 -2.97
N LEU A 136 0.43 3.72 -2.19
CA LEU A 136 -0.07 4.00 -0.84
C LEU A 136 -0.66 5.41 -0.82
N ALA A 137 -1.92 5.52 -1.20
CA ALA A 137 -2.70 6.74 -1.01
C ALA A 137 -3.40 6.69 0.35
N SER A 138 -3.18 7.71 1.17
CA SER A 138 -3.75 7.79 2.52
C SER A 138 -4.52 9.09 2.74
N ALA A 139 -5.49 9.00 3.64
CA ALA A 139 -6.27 10.12 4.14
C ALA A 139 -6.37 10.03 5.67
N GLY A 140 -6.44 11.18 6.33
CA GLY A 140 -6.58 11.27 7.78
C GLY A 140 -5.31 10.91 8.54
N PRO A 141 -5.44 10.44 9.80
CA PRO A 141 -4.29 10.08 10.60
C PRO A 141 -3.50 8.96 9.94
N ARG A 142 -2.19 8.92 10.19
CA ARG A 142 -1.33 7.84 9.69
C ARG A 142 -1.92 6.49 10.12
N PRO A 143 -2.23 5.57 9.18
CA PRO A 143 -2.84 4.31 9.54
C PRO A 143 -1.89 3.50 10.43
N PRO A 144 -2.35 3.03 11.60
CA PRO A 144 -1.57 2.10 12.42
C PRO A 144 -1.55 0.71 11.76
N LEU A 145 -1.03 -0.30 12.46
CA LEU A 145 -1.14 -1.68 12.00
C LEU A 145 -2.63 -2.06 11.85
N SER A 146 -2.98 -2.86 10.84
CA SER A 146 -4.33 -3.42 10.81
C SER A 146 -4.55 -4.34 12.01
N PRO A 147 -5.79 -4.45 12.53
CA PRO A 147 -6.08 -5.34 13.67
C PRO A 147 -5.53 -6.76 13.47
N TYR A 148 -5.69 -7.29 12.25
CA TYR A 148 -5.16 -8.60 11.89
C TYR A 148 -3.62 -8.67 11.97
N ARG A 149 -2.91 -7.70 11.38
CA ARG A 149 -1.43 -7.67 11.42
C ARG A 149 -0.92 -7.51 12.84
N PHE A 150 -1.57 -6.69 13.64
CA PHE A 150 -1.22 -6.49 15.04
C PHE A 150 -1.31 -7.80 15.84
N VAL A 151 -2.45 -8.51 15.76
CA VAL A 151 -2.61 -9.81 16.42
C VAL A 151 -1.64 -10.85 15.87
N SER A 152 -1.45 -10.90 14.55
CA SER A 152 -0.48 -11.81 13.92
C SER A 152 0.95 -11.56 14.40
N ASN A 153 1.33 -10.30 14.61
CA ASN A 153 2.65 -9.92 15.12
C ASN A 153 2.82 -10.35 16.58
N LEU A 154 1.81 -10.11 17.43
CA LEU A 154 1.81 -10.58 18.83
C LEU A 154 1.89 -12.11 18.94
N ALA A 155 1.32 -12.84 17.97
CA ALA A 155 1.40 -14.29 17.88
C ALA A 155 2.76 -14.80 17.34
N GLY A 156 3.78 -13.94 17.23
CA GLY A 156 5.12 -14.31 16.77
C GLY A 156 5.36 -14.14 15.26
N GLY A 157 4.43 -13.50 14.54
CA GLY A 157 4.59 -13.19 13.11
C GLY A 157 5.66 -12.14 12.81
N ASN A 158 6.13 -11.39 13.82
CA ASN A 158 7.23 -10.44 13.71
C ASN A 158 8.09 -10.49 14.97
N ARG A 159 9.42 -10.59 14.80
CA ARG A 159 10.38 -10.62 15.94
C ARG A 159 10.44 -9.30 16.71
N GLU A 160 10.22 -8.17 16.04
CA GLU A 160 10.13 -6.85 16.69
C GLU A 160 9.02 -6.83 17.75
N ALA A 161 7.90 -7.53 17.49
CA ALA A 161 6.77 -7.57 18.40
C ALA A 161 7.06 -8.26 19.74
N THR A 162 8.10 -9.11 19.79
CA THR A 162 8.53 -9.77 21.04
C THR A 162 9.26 -8.82 21.99
N LEU A 163 9.67 -7.65 21.50
CA LEU A 163 10.37 -6.63 22.29
C LEU A 163 9.41 -5.58 22.86
N TRP A 164 8.15 -5.57 22.41
CA TRP A 164 7.16 -4.62 22.89
C TRP A 164 6.76 -4.91 24.33
N SER A 165 6.78 -3.87 25.14
CA SER A 165 6.23 -3.88 26.49
C SER A 165 4.70 -3.97 26.49
N ALA A 166 4.11 -4.38 27.61
CA ALA A 166 2.67 -4.44 27.75
C ALA A 166 1.99 -3.08 27.53
N ASP A 167 2.64 -1.97 27.91
CA ASP A 167 2.08 -0.63 27.73
C ASP A 167 2.12 -0.16 26.27
N GLU A 168 3.20 -0.47 25.54
CA GLU A 168 3.28 -0.22 24.10
C GLU A 168 2.20 -1.00 23.34
N ILE A 169 1.99 -2.27 23.72
CA ILE A 169 0.94 -3.10 23.12
C ILE A 169 -0.44 -2.49 23.36
N ARG A 170 -0.74 -2.01 24.58
CA ARG A 170 -2.03 -1.36 24.88
C ARG A 170 -2.21 -0.05 24.10
N ALA A 171 -1.18 0.79 24.04
CA ALA A 171 -1.23 2.05 23.31
C ALA A 171 -1.50 1.81 21.82
N MET A 172 -0.75 0.89 21.19
CA MET A 172 -0.99 0.51 19.80
C MET A 172 -2.38 -0.07 19.58
N ALA A 173 -2.85 -0.96 20.47
CA ALA A 173 -4.19 -1.52 20.36
C ALA A 173 -5.27 -0.42 20.38
N GLN A 174 -5.10 0.59 21.22
CA GLN A 174 -6.02 1.73 21.28
C GLN A 174 -6.01 2.55 19.99
N GLU A 175 -4.85 2.91 19.47
CA GLU A 175 -4.73 3.62 18.18
C GLU A 175 -5.37 2.84 17.02
N ILE A 176 -5.18 1.51 17.02
CA ILE A 176 -5.75 0.61 16.01
C ILE A 176 -7.27 0.57 16.11
N VAL A 177 -7.82 0.47 17.31
CA VAL A 177 -9.27 0.46 17.53
C VAL A 177 -9.88 1.80 17.11
N GLU A 178 -9.28 2.91 17.53
CA GLU A 178 -9.75 4.26 17.16
C GLU A 178 -9.72 4.48 15.64
N TYR A 179 -8.65 4.03 14.97
CA TYR A 179 -8.55 4.10 13.51
C TYR A 179 -9.59 3.18 12.84
N ASP A 180 -9.66 1.91 13.22
CA ASP A 180 -10.55 0.92 12.60
C ASP A 180 -12.02 1.24 12.85
N GLN A 181 -12.39 1.89 13.95
CA GLN A 181 -13.76 2.37 14.17
C GLN A 181 -14.14 3.55 13.27
N GLY A 182 -13.17 4.40 12.90
CA GLY A 182 -13.42 5.60 12.10
C GLY A 182 -13.20 5.45 10.60
N TRP A 183 -12.35 4.50 10.20
CA TRP A 183 -11.87 4.34 8.82
C TRP A 183 -12.02 2.89 8.34
N CYS A 184 -12.25 2.72 7.05
CA CYS A 184 -12.34 1.42 6.40
C CYS A 184 -11.62 1.44 5.07
N VAL A 185 -11.03 0.31 4.69
CA VAL A 185 -10.46 0.11 3.36
C VAL A 185 -11.58 0.09 2.32
N VAL A 186 -11.38 0.78 1.20
CA VAL A 186 -12.36 0.81 0.10
C VAL A 186 -12.09 -0.26 -0.96
N ALA A 187 -13.15 -0.69 -1.62
CA ALA A 187 -13.13 -1.64 -2.72
C ALA A 187 -14.12 -1.27 -3.83
N ASP A 188 -13.77 -1.61 -5.07
CA ASP A 188 -14.74 -1.68 -6.19
C ASP A 188 -15.73 -2.83 -5.99
#